data_AF-A0A9P6PFZ8-F1
#
_entry.id   AF-A0A9P6PFZ8-F1
#
_cell.length_a   1.000
_cell.length_b   1.000
_cell.length_c   1.000
_cell.angle_alpha   90.00
_cell.angle_beta   90.00
_cell.angle_gamma   90.00
#
_symmetry.space_group_name_H-M   'P 1'
#
loop_
_entity.id
_entity.type
_entity.pdbx_description
1 polymer ?
#
loop_
_entity_poly.entity_id
_entity_poly.type
_entity_poly.pdbx_seq_one_letter_code
_entity_poly.pdbx_strand_id
1 'polypeptide(L)'
;MTMMRGVQTMSMKGVLVPQTTPEGLAATSEMMSRYIGNVVTDTIATGFEVKPDGVNSVEWLSEAVKSLRLIVPLQSPTPLELIKSLNLGALGLVFTPPTAYQPITTSTGVLANYTLPDGFGFNIQFTQVSNSFALSRNGLTIANLNSTYNPSTSDMAAGTLTFNLLETPLLVPDDSHST
;
A
#
# COMPACT_ATOMS: atom_id res chain seq x y z
N MET A 1 -0.09 -42.92 7.80
CA MET A 1 0.77 -41.87 7.22
C MET A 1 2.23 -42.25 7.42
N THR A 2 2.92 -42.65 6.36
CA THR A 2 4.38 -42.83 6.37
C THR A 2 5.01 -41.46 6.10
N MET A 3 5.75 -40.91 7.07
CA MET A 3 6.55 -39.71 6.84
C MET A 3 7.72 -40.07 5.92
N MET A 4 7.57 -39.80 4.62
CA MET A 4 8.68 -39.86 3.67
C MET A 4 9.53 -38.60 3.82
N ARG A 5 10.85 -38.79 3.94
CA ARG A 5 11.84 -37.72 3.94
C ARG A 5 11.84 -37.05 2.56
N GLY A 6 11.40 -35.80 2.47
CA GLY A 6 11.27 -35.05 1.22
C GLY A 6 10.62 -33.69 1.47
N VAL A 7 10.66 -32.81 0.46
CA VAL A 7 10.00 -31.50 0.52
C VAL A 7 8.50 -31.71 0.70
N GLN A 8 7.92 -31.17 1.78
CA GLN A 8 6.49 -31.26 2.07
C GLN A 8 5.83 -29.94 1.70
N THR A 9 5.05 -29.94 0.62
CA THR A 9 4.20 -28.80 0.26
C THR A 9 2.95 -28.79 1.14
N MET A 10 2.93 -27.91 2.15
CA MET A 10 1.74 -27.64 2.95
C MET A 10 0.84 -26.65 2.20
N SER A 11 -0.38 -27.07 1.85
CA SER A 11 -1.41 -26.16 1.36
C SER A 11 -2.05 -25.46 2.56
N MET A 12 -1.81 -24.15 2.68
CA MET A 12 -2.44 -23.33 3.72
C MET A 12 -3.71 -22.70 3.15
N LYS A 13 -4.81 -22.81 3.90
CA LYS A 13 -6.05 -22.07 3.66
C LYS A 13 -6.37 -21.32 4.94
N GLY A 14 -6.72 -20.05 4.81
CA GLY A 14 -7.09 -19.19 5.93
C GLY A 14 -8.14 -18.19 5.51
N VAL A 15 -8.89 -17.68 6.49
CA VAL A 15 -9.81 -16.55 6.31
C VAL A 15 -9.50 -15.52 7.38
N LEU A 16 -9.64 -14.25 7.04
CA LEU A 16 -9.62 -13.18 8.03
C LEU A 16 -10.94 -13.19 8.80
N VAL A 17 -10.88 -13.20 10.13
CA VAL A 17 -12.09 -13.06 10.96
C VAL A 17 -12.55 -11.60 10.91
N PRO A 18 -13.81 -11.31 10.51
CA PRO A 18 -14.33 -9.95 10.43
C PRO A 18 -14.23 -9.24 11.79
N GLN A 19 -13.70 -8.01 11.77
CA GLN A 19 -13.67 -7.15 12.95
C GLN A 19 -14.90 -6.24 12.94
N THR A 20 -15.57 -6.12 14.08
CA THR A 20 -16.75 -5.24 14.25
C THR A 20 -16.52 -4.12 15.26
N THR A 21 -15.45 -4.21 16.05
CA THR A 21 -15.07 -3.17 17.01
C THR A 21 -14.29 -2.05 16.31
N PRO A 22 -14.44 -0.78 16.74
CA PRO A 22 -13.65 0.32 16.21
C PRO A 22 -12.15 0.06 16.26
N GLU A 23 -11.66 -0.56 17.34
CA GLU A 23 -10.25 -0.88 17.53
C GLU A 23 -9.78 -1.97 16.56
N GLY A 24 -10.59 -3.02 16.37
CA GLY A 24 -10.28 -4.11 15.44
C GLY A 24 -10.29 -3.63 13.99
N LEU A 25 -11.23 -2.75 13.64
CA LEU A 25 -11.29 -2.11 12.33
C LEU A 25 -10.08 -1.20 12.08
N ALA A 26 -9.68 -0.39 13.07
CA ALA A 26 -8.50 0.44 12.99
C ALA A 26 -7.21 -0.39 12.84
N ALA A 27 -7.06 -1.46 13.63
CA ALA A 27 -5.92 -2.37 13.53
C ALA A 27 -5.85 -3.07 12.17
N THR A 28 -6.99 -3.51 11.63
CA THR A 28 -7.07 -4.12 10.30
C THR A 28 -6.73 -3.11 9.21
N SER A 29 -7.22 -1.88 9.33
CA SER A 29 -6.92 -0.78 8.40
C SER A 29 -5.42 -0.44 8.38
N GLU A 30 -4.79 -0.36 9.55
CA GLU A 30 -3.35 -0.12 9.68
C GLU A 30 -2.53 -1.29 9.10
N MET A 31 -2.86 -2.53 9.49
CA MET A 31 -2.19 -3.73 8.96
C MET A 31 -2.21 -3.74 7.42
N MET A 32 -3.36 -3.41 6.84
CA MET A 32 -3.54 -3.39 5.40
C MET A 32 -2.82 -2.22 4.72
N SER A 33 -2.87 -1.04 5.32
CA SER A 33 -2.13 0.13 4.83
C SER A 33 -0.63 -0.15 4.79
N ARG A 34 -0.09 -0.80 5.83
CA ARG A 34 1.30 -1.26 5.88
C ARG A 34 1.60 -2.30 4.80
N TYR A 35 0.70 -3.27 4.58
CA TYR A 35 0.88 -4.27 3.52
C TYR A 35 0.97 -3.64 2.12
N ILE A 36 0.07 -2.69 1.81
CA ILE A 36 0.12 -1.89 0.57
C ILE A 36 1.42 -1.09 0.48
N GLY A 37 1.77 -0.40 1.56
CA GLY A 37 2.96 0.43 1.64
C GLY A 37 4.28 -0.33 1.68
N ASN A 38 4.25 -1.67 1.55
CA ASN A 38 5.40 -2.55 1.66
C ASN A 38 6.17 -2.36 3.00
N VAL A 39 5.41 -2.14 4.08
CA VAL A 39 5.92 -2.01 5.45
C VAL A 39 5.68 -3.31 6.20
N VAL A 40 6.76 -3.87 6.75
CA VAL A 40 6.68 -5.12 7.53
C VAL A 40 5.79 -4.94 8.75
N THR A 41 4.87 -5.88 8.93
CA THR A 41 4.08 -6.03 10.14
C THR A 41 4.38 -7.41 10.74
N ASP A 42 4.97 -7.44 11.92
CA ASP A 42 5.27 -8.71 12.58
C ASP A 42 3.98 -9.36 13.07
N THR A 43 3.69 -10.54 12.56
CA THR A 43 2.55 -11.36 13.00
C THR A 43 3.03 -12.56 13.77
N ILE A 44 2.22 -13.04 14.70
CA ILE A 44 2.52 -14.25 15.47
C ILE A 44 1.55 -15.33 15.02
N ALA A 45 2.10 -16.36 14.37
CA ALA A 45 1.37 -17.58 14.08
C ALA A 45 1.55 -18.57 15.24
N THR A 46 0.43 -19.03 15.80
CA THR A 46 0.41 -20.07 16.84
C THR A 46 -0.21 -21.34 16.28
N GLY A 47 0.33 -22.49 16.67
CA GLY A 47 -0.30 -23.77 16.36
C GLY A 47 -1.62 -23.91 17.14
N PHE A 48 -2.63 -24.49 16.50
CA PHE A 48 -3.93 -24.73 17.14
C PHE A 48 -4.15 -26.23 17.42
N GLU A 49 -4.11 -27.06 16.38
CA GLU A 49 -4.25 -28.51 16.51
C GLU A 49 -3.64 -29.22 15.30
N VAL A 50 -3.29 -30.50 15.46
CA VAL A 50 -2.85 -31.37 14.37
C VAL A 50 -3.86 -32.48 14.15
N LYS A 51 -4.45 -32.50 12.95
CA LYS A 51 -5.40 -33.51 12.48
C LYS A 51 -4.82 -34.23 11.25
N PRO A 52 -4.04 -35.32 11.45
CA PRO A 52 -3.37 -36.01 10.34
C PRO A 52 -4.32 -36.62 9.31
N ASP A 53 -5.51 -37.04 9.74
CA ASP A 53 -6.58 -37.58 8.90
C ASP A 53 -7.64 -36.53 8.54
N GLY A 54 -7.43 -35.27 8.93
CA GLY A 54 -8.35 -34.15 8.73
C GLY A 54 -9.55 -34.11 9.70
N VAL A 55 -9.72 -35.12 10.57
CA VAL A 55 -10.90 -35.25 11.45
C VAL A 55 -10.49 -35.38 12.92
N ASN A 56 -9.60 -36.33 13.23
CA ASN A 56 -9.20 -36.67 14.59
C ASN A 56 -7.91 -35.95 14.98
N SER A 57 -7.98 -35.21 16.08
CA SER A 57 -6.83 -34.52 16.64
C SER A 57 -5.91 -35.49 17.40
N VAL A 58 -4.60 -35.32 17.25
CA VAL A 58 -3.61 -36.06 18.03
C VAL A 58 -3.17 -35.18 19.21
N GLU A 59 -3.56 -35.56 20.43
CA GLU A 59 -3.45 -34.70 21.61
C GLU A 59 -2.00 -34.27 21.93
N TRP A 60 -1.08 -35.23 22.08
CA TRP A 60 0.33 -34.93 22.39
C TRP A 60 1.00 -34.02 21.34
N LEU A 61 0.65 -34.20 20.06
CA LEU A 61 1.23 -33.43 18.96
C LEU A 61 0.58 -32.05 18.89
N SER A 62 -0.73 -31.96 19.14
CA SER A 62 -1.46 -30.70 19.27
C SER A 62 -0.94 -29.84 20.41
N GLU A 63 -0.61 -30.42 21.56
CA GLU A 63 0.03 -29.70 22.67
C GLU A 63 1.42 -29.18 22.28
N ALA A 64 2.22 -30.00 21.61
CA ALA A 64 3.54 -29.59 21.13
C ALA A 64 3.44 -28.41 20.14
N VAL A 65 2.54 -28.44 19.15
CA VAL A 65 2.42 -27.34 18.18
C VAL A 65 1.79 -26.07 18.76
N LYS A 66 0.95 -26.17 19.79
CA LYS A 66 0.43 -24.98 20.51
C LYS A 66 1.53 -24.19 21.19
N SER A 67 2.60 -24.86 21.63
CA SER A 67 3.78 -24.21 22.20
C SER A 67 4.64 -23.48 21.16
N LEU A 68 4.47 -23.81 19.88
CA LEU A 68 5.19 -23.17 18.78
C LEU A 68 4.60 -21.79 18.51
N ARG A 69 5.45 -20.78 18.61
CA ARG A 69 5.16 -19.41 18.22
C ARG A 69 6.11 -19.03 17.09
N LEU A 70 5.55 -18.77 15.91
CA LEU A 70 6.31 -18.33 14.75
C LEU A 70 6.08 -16.84 14.57
N ILE A 71 7.17 -16.08 14.49
CA ILE A 71 7.09 -14.68 14.06
C ILE A 71 7.15 -14.71 12.53
N VAL A 72 6.06 -14.29 11.90
CA VAL A 72 5.91 -14.28 10.45
C VAL A 72 5.77 -12.83 10.01
N PRO A 73 6.72 -12.30 9.21
CA PRO A 73 6.58 -10.96 8.66
C PRO A 73 5.44 -10.94 7.64
N LEU A 74 4.41 -10.15 7.90
CA LEU A 74 3.35 -9.87 6.95
C LEU A 74 3.78 -8.64 6.13
N GLN A 75 4.13 -8.88 4.88
CA GLN A 75 4.48 -7.87 3.89
C GLN A 75 4.07 -8.36 2.49
N SER A 76 3.92 -7.43 1.55
CA SER A 76 3.73 -7.81 0.15
C SER A 76 5.02 -8.47 -0.38
N PRO A 77 4.94 -9.57 -1.16
CA PRO A 77 6.14 -10.23 -1.70
C PRO A 77 6.98 -9.32 -2.59
N THR A 78 6.31 -8.36 -3.24
CA THR A 78 6.91 -7.30 -4.05
C THR A 78 6.16 -6.00 -3.78
N PRO A 79 6.82 -4.83 -3.86
CA PRO A 79 6.15 -3.54 -3.76
C PRO A 79 4.93 -3.46 -4.67
N LEU A 80 3.79 -3.06 -4.12
CA LEU A 80 2.53 -2.99 -4.87
C LEU A 80 2.42 -1.66 -5.61
N GLU A 81 2.61 -1.71 -6.93
CA GLU A 81 2.32 -0.57 -7.79
C GLU A 81 0.82 -0.50 -8.08
N LEU A 82 0.06 0.17 -7.21
CA LEU A 82 -1.39 0.26 -7.34
C LEU A 82 -1.81 1.27 -8.42
N ILE A 83 -1.18 2.45 -8.45
CA ILE A 83 -1.50 3.51 -9.43
C ILE A 83 -0.91 3.12 -10.80
N LYS A 84 -1.77 2.99 -11.82
CA LYS A 84 -1.39 2.59 -13.18
C LYS A 84 -1.36 3.76 -14.15
N SER A 85 -2.15 4.78 -13.91
CA SER A 85 -2.09 6.02 -14.68
C SER A 85 -2.54 7.20 -13.84
N LEU A 86 -2.11 8.38 -14.25
CA LEU A 86 -2.42 9.65 -13.61
C LEU A 86 -2.71 10.70 -14.66
N ASN A 87 -3.86 11.34 -14.56
CA ASN A 87 -4.23 12.52 -15.31
C ASN A 87 -4.30 13.69 -14.34
N LEU A 88 -3.37 14.64 -14.48
CA LEU A 88 -3.30 15.80 -13.59
C LEU A 88 -4.40 16.83 -13.87
N GLY A 89 -5.11 16.77 -14.99
CA GLY A 89 -6.11 17.77 -15.35
C GLY A 89 -5.49 19.14 -15.66
N ALA A 90 -6.11 20.20 -15.18
CA ALA A 90 -5.67 21.58 -15.41
C ALA A 90 -4.63 22.01 -14.36
N LEU A 91 -3.36 21.99 -14.76
CA LEU A 91 -2.26 22.44 -13.92
C LEU A 91 -2.13 23.97 -13.96
N GLY A 92 -2.31 24.62 -12.80
CA GLY A 92 -2.03 26.02 -12.57
C GLY A 92 -0.61 26.22 -12.05
N LEU A 93 0.11 27.20 -12.61
CA LEU A 93 1.44 27.62 -12.15
C LEU A 93 1.42 29.12 -11.87
N VAL A 94 1.75 29.51 -10.63
CA VAL A 94 1.81 30.91 -10.21
C VAL A 94 3.25 31.29 -9.94
N PHE A 95 3.76 32.20 -10.79
CA PHE A 95 5.10 32.76 -10.67
C PHE A 95 5.04 34.11 -9.96
N THR A 96 5.87 34.30 -8.95
CA THR A 96 6.11 35.61 -8.34
C THR A 96 7.60 35.89 -8.35
N PRO A 97 8.06 37.17 -8.36
CA PRO A 97 9.49 37.47 -8.35
C PRO A 97 10.27 36.78 -7.21
N PRO A 98 9.73 36.65 -5.97
CA PRO A 98 10.38 35.87 -4.92
C PRO A 98 10.45 34.36 -5.17
N THR A 99 9.51 33.79 -5.94
CA THR A 99 9.37 32.34 -6.15
C THR A 99 9.61 31.92 -7.60
N ALA A 100 10.41 32.69 -8.35
CA ALA A 100 10.64 32.46 -9.78
C ALA A 100 11.12 31.03 -10.11
N TYR A 101 11.89 30.41 -9.21
CA TYR A 101 12.39 29.03 -9.32
C TYR A 101 11.64 28.02 -8.43
N GLN A 102 10.57 28.47 -7.78
CA GLN A 102 9.70 27.66 -6.94
C GLN A 102 8.22 28.05 -7.14
N PRO A 103 7.70 28.10 -8.38
CA PRO A 103 6.32 28.54 -8.61
C PRO A 103 5.34 27.66 -7.85
N ILE A 104 4.29 28.26 -7.34
CA ILE A 104 3.22 27.53 -6.66
C ILE A 104 2.40 26.82 -7.72
N THR A 105 2.26 25.51 -7.55
CA THR A 105 1.50 24.64 -8.44
C THR A 105 0.20 24.24 -7.78
N THR A 106 -0.89 24.30 -8.53
CA THR A 106 -2.20 23.80 -8.13
C THR A 106 -2.80 22.97 -9.25
N SER A 107 -3.67 22.02 -8.93
CA SER A 107 -4.43 21.30 -9.94
C SER A 107 -5.79 20.88 -9.41
N THR A 108 -6.81 20.96 -10.27
CA THR A 108 -8.17 20.52 -9.95
C THR A 108 -8.54 19.30 -10.76
N GLY A 109 -9.20 18.34 -10.11
CA GLY A 109 -9.70 17.14 -10.77
C GLY A 109 -8.61 16.18 -11.24
N VAL A 110 -7.55 16.00 -10.43
CA VAL A 110 -6.56 14.95 -10.68
C VAL A 110 -7.27 13.60 -10.60
N LEU A 111 -7.10 12.77 -11.63
CA LEU A 111 -7.68 11.44 -11.75
C LEU A 111 -6.55 10.42 -11.88
N ALA A 112 -6.41 9.55 -10.90
CA ALA A 112 -5.53 8.39 -10.97
C ALA A 112 -6.35 7.12 -11.20
N ASN A 113 -5.92 6.24 -12.10
CA ASN A 113 -6.48 4.90 -12.19
C ASN A 113 -5.59 3.94 -11.39
N TYR A 114 -6.19 3.08 -10.59
CA TYR A 114 -5.50 2.09 -9.79
C TYR A 114 -6.08 0.71 -10.01
N THR A 115 -5.27 -0.30 -9.72
CA THR A 115 -5.70 -1.70 -9.77
C THR A 115 -5.21 -2.43 -8.53
N LEU A 116 -6.10 -3.19 -7.91
CA LEU A 116 -5.74 -4.07 -6.80
C LEU A 116 -5.26 -5.42 -7.35
N PRO A 117 -4.27 -6.06 -6.73
CA PRO A 117 -3.85 -7.39 -7.14
C PRO A 117 -4.99 -8.41 -7.08
N ASP A 118 -4.89 -9.45 -7.90
CA ASP A 118 -5.84 -10.55 -7.88
C ASP A 118 -5.89 -11.21 -6.48
N GLY A 119 -7.10 -11.43 -5.96
CA GLY A 119 -7.33 -11.98 -4.63
C GLY A 119 -7.60 -10.95 -3.54
N PHE A 120 -7.53 -9.65 -3.82
CA PHE A 120 -8.04 -8.60 -2.93
C PHE A 120 -9.57 -8.57 -2.95
N GLY A 121 -10.19 -9.28 -2.00
CA GLY A 121 -11.64 -9.43 -1.89
C GLY A 121 -12.33 -8.47 -0.92
N PHE A 122 -11.70 -7.35 -0.55
CA PHE A 122 -12.26 -6.39 0.41
C PHE A 122 -12.19 -4.95 -0.10
N ASN A 123 -13.11 -4.13 0.39
CA ASN A 123 -13.25 -2.74 -0.04
C ASN A 123 -12.14 -1.87 0.56
N ILE A 124 -11.45 -1.11 -0.29
CA ILE A 124 -10.41 -0.16 0.13
C ILE A 124 -10.89 1.23 -0.24
N GLN A 125 -10.77 2.15 0.70
CA GLN A 125 -11.09 3.54 0.49
C GLN A 125 -9.86 4.40 0.76
N PHE A 126 -9.37 5.10 -0.27
CA PHE A 126 -8.29 6.07 -0.13
C PHE A 126 -8.87 7.39 0.35
N THR A 127 -8.63 7.72 1.62
CA THR A 127 -9.15 8.96 2.24
C THR A 127 -8.22 10.15 2.05
N GLN A 128 -6.92 9.89 1.93
CA GLN A 128 -5.90 10.90 1.69
C GLN A 128 -4.83 10.36 0.75
N VAL A 129 -4.22 11.26 -0.01
CA VAL A 129 -3.12 10.97 -0.93
C VAL A 129 -2.06 12.05 -0.82
N SER A 130 -0.80 11.66 -0.94
CA SER A 130 0.34 12.56 -1.17
C SER A 130 1.06 12.09 -2.42
N ASN A 131 1.69 13.02 -3.15
CA ASN A 131 2.31 12.73 -4.43
C ASN A 131 3.70 13.35 -4.48
N SER A 132 4.63 12.61 -5.08
CA SER A 132 5.95 13.11 -5.46
C SER A 132 6.08 13.00 -6.98
N PHE A 133 6.31 14.12 -7.65
CA PHE A 133 6.55 14.19 -9.08
C PHE A 133 7.95 14.73 -9.35
N ALA A 134 8.67 14.07 -10.24
CA ALA A 134 9.92 14.56 -10.79
C ALA A 134 9.68 14.91 -12.27
N LEU A 135 9.89 16.18 -12.63
CA LEU A 135 9.92 16.61 -14.02
C LEU A 135 11.33 16.37 -14.54
N SER A 136 11.45 15.63 -15.64
CA SER A 136 12.74 15.37 -16.29
C SER A 136 12.77 15.86 -17.72
N ARG A 137 13.94 16.37 -18.15
CA ARG A 137 14.26 16.73 -19.53
C ARG A 137 15.57 16.05 -19.89
N ASN A 138 15.60 15.29 -20.98
CA ASN A 138 16.77 14.53 -21.42
C ASN A 138 17.38 13.62 -20.33
N GLY A 139 16.54 13.04 -19.47
CA GLY A 139 16.98 12.17 -18.37
C GLY A 139 17.51 12.89 -17.13
N LEU A 140 17.56 14.23 -17.12
CA LEU A 140 17.92 15.04 -15.96
C LEU A 140 16.65 15.57 -15.29
N THR A 141 16.56 15.42 -13.97
CA THR A 141 15.47 16.00 -13.18
C THR A 141 15.67 17.51 -13.09
N ILE A 142 14.73 18.26 -13.64
CA ILE A 142 14.75 19.73 -13.70
C ILE A 142 13.83 20.37 -12.67
N ALA A 143 12.85 19.63 -12.14
CA ALA A 143 12.01 20.12 -11.06
C ALA A 143 11.39 18.98 -10.26
N ASN A 144 11.07 19.24 -8.99
CA ASN A 144 10.39 18.31 -8.12
C ASN A 144 9.14 18.97 -7.51
N LEU A 145 8.08 18.20 -7.37
CA LEU A 145 6.86 18.61 -6.70
C LEU A 145 6.50 17.56 -5.66
N ASN A 146 6.42 17.94 -4.39
CA ASN A 146 6.08 17.04 -3.30
C ASN A 146 4.87 17.58 -2.56
N SER A 147 3.70 16.99 -2.81
CA SER A 147 2.47 17.39 -2.14
C SER A 147 2.42 16.81 -0.73
N THR A 148 1.78 17.53 0.18
CA THR A 148 1.36 16.97 1.47
C THR A 148 0.14 16.06 1.28
N TYR A 149 -0.22 15.32 2.32
CA TYR A 149 -1.46 14.55 2.31
C TYR A 149 -2.67 15.48 2.16
N ASN A 150 -3.42 15.30 1.08
CA ASN A 150 -4.66 16.01 0.82
C ASN A 150 -5.83 15.02 0.74
N PRO A 151 -7.07 15.47 1.04
CA PRO A 151 -8.25 14.64 0.89
C PRO A 151 -8.39 14.06 -0.53
N SER A 152 -8.82 12.81 -0.62
CA SER A 152 -9.08 12.11 -1.86
C SER A 152 -10.39 11.34 -1.80
N THR A 153 -10.95 11.03 -2.98
CA THR A 153 -12.13 10.18 -3.11
C THR A 153 -11.80 9.02 -4.04
N SER A 154 -12.05 7.79 -3.59
CA SER A 154 -11.83 6.59 -4.40
C SER A 154 -13.13 5.92 -4.79
N ASP A 155 -13.22 5.49 -6.04
CA ASP A 155 -14.24 4.58 -6.55
C ASP A 155 -13.54 3.25 -6.90
N MET A 156 -13.81 2.23 -6.11
CA MET A 156 -13.21 0.90 -6.30
C MET A 156 -13.83 0.14 -7.49
N ALA A 157 -15.10 0.38 -7.80
CA ALA A 157 -15.75 -0.27 -8.94
C ALA A 157 -15.18 0.26 -10.26
N ALA A 158 -14.91 1.56 -10.33
CA ALA A 158 -14.26 2.19 -11.47
C ALA A 158 -12.73 2.04 -11.45
N GLY A 159 -12.13 1.70 -10.30
CA GLY A 159 -10.67 1.68 -10.13
C GLY A 159 -10.06 3.07 -10.22
N THR A 160 -10.77 4.10 -9.74
CA THR A 160 -10.36 5.51 -9.88
C THR A 160 -10.17 6.20 -8.53
N LEU A 161 -9.19 7.07 -8.44
CA LEU A 161 -8.88 7.93 -7.31
C LEU A 161 -8.89 9.37 -7.80
N THR A 162 -9.75 10.21 -7.23
CA THR A 162 -9.84 11.64 -7.54
C THR A 162 -9.36 12.48 -6.38
N PHE A 163 -8.60 13.53 -6.70
CA PHE A 163 -8.11 14.48 -5.70
C PHE A 163 -7.73 15.82 -6.35
N ASN A 164 -7.50 16.83 -5.52
CA ASN A 164 -6.96 18.11 -5.98
C ASN A 164 -5.52 18.24 -5.50
N LEU A 165 -4.64 18.75 -6.37
CA LEU A 165 -3.32 19.16 -5.96
C LEU A 165 -3.45 20.55 -5.31
N LEU A 166 -3.30 20.59 -3.99
CA LEU A 166 -3.23 21.84 -3.23
C LEU A 166 -1.94 22.60 -3.56
N GLU A 167 -1.86 23.85 -3.13
CA GLU A 167 -0.69 24.72 -3.34
C GLU A 167 0.61 24.01 -2.96
N THR A 168 1.37 23.59 -3.97
CA THR A 168 2.61 22.85 -3.81
C THR A 168 3.72 23.54 -4.60
N PRO A 169 4.85 23.91 -3.98
CA PRO A 169 5.98 24.48 -4.69
C PRO A 169 6.57 23.48 -5.69
N LEU A 170 6.82 23.93 -6.92
CA LEU A 170 7.61 23.21 -7.91
C LEU A 170 9.07 23.62 -7.77
N LEU A 171 9.84 22.84 -7.03
CA LEU A 171 11.23 23.12 -6.71
C LEU A 171 12.14 22.86 -7.93
N VAL A 172 12.74 23.92 -8.48
CA VAL A 172 13.77 23.81 -9.53
C VAL A 172 15.15 23.83 -8.85
N PRO A 173 15.93 22.73 -8.91
CA PRO A 173 17.28 22.69 -8.30
C PRO A 173 18.22 23.74 -8.91
N ASP A 174 19.12 24.30 -8.10
CA ASP A 174 20.04 25.37 -8.51
C ASP A 174 20.90 25.00 -9.73
N ASP A 175 21.31 23.73 -9.83
CA ASP A 175 22.07 23.20 -10.97
C ASP A 175 21.29 23.21 -12.29
N SER A 176 19.96 23.38 -12.24
CA SER A 176 19.07 23.43 -13.41
C SER A 176 18.76 24.86 -13.87
N HIS A 177 19.32 25.90 -13.23
CA HIS A 177 19.06 27.30 -13.57
C HIS A 177 19.88 27.80 -14.78
N SER A 178 20.94 27.07 -15.16
CA SER A 178 22.00 27.55 -16.08
C SER A 178 22.02 26.90 -17.46
N THR A 179 20.96 26.19 -17.87
CA THR A 179 20.86 25.54 -19.19
C THR A 179 19.76 26.11 -20.07
#